data_AF-A0A2U3CEV1-F1
#
_entry.id   AF-A0A2U3CEV1-F1
#
_cell.length_a   1.000
_cell.length_b   1.000
_cell.length_c   1.000
_cell.angle_alpha   90.00
_cell.angle_beta   90.00
_cell.angle_gamma   90.00
#
_symmetry.space_group_name_H-M   'P 1'
#
loop_
_entity.id
_entity.type
_entity.pdbx_description
1 polymer ?
#
loop_
_entity_poly.entity_id
_entity_poly.type
_entity_poly.pdbx_seq_one_letter_code
_entity_poly.pdbx_strand_id
1 'polypeptide(L)'
;MITKIFIKNFKGFGEPIQEIPLNKITLIFGANSAGKTSIIQPLLLLKQTLEEASDPQTVLLPNGYMISLGNYREFVFKHETDREIFIGFEVDHKDYLGYQFNLKKNILSISGFNGRISSKKVRRLTRGRIKREYNFSGKRLKKGSYTITLDDIENVLAQEIDRTLQNLLEVGSFEEILSKKKYRNLRTYFIREMEKSDEKDPTVFINKMNDRFQDLKRHVQDYDILKHFTKEVVALENPLLLKIKDTRRFYDLRIKSDLDNGENFLVDFIREEIRFPYLYRLLTSVHDIFARTLQSLIFIGPLREEPIRIYTYSGNIPSTVGIEGEFTAEMLYYSQTIRDSINNKFKELDIKYQINVTPISEHENDIFRIKLTDQIIKTDVTITDVGFGLSQILPIIVQSYALEQGTIFIEQPEIHIHPKLQTELAQLFYERITENQNIQFIIETHSEHIILRLQRLIRKGLLNPSDISILYVTRENKGIACKQLKLNNKGNFIDHWPEGFFEEAFIERFG
;
A
#
# COMPACT_ATOMS: atom_id res chain seq x y z
N MET A 1 -6.71 4.03 -4.83
CA MET A 1 -5.58 4.15 -5.78
C MET A 1 -4.43 4.88 -5.12
N ILE A 2 -3.18 4.71 -5.56
CA ILE A 2 -2.03 5.44 -5.03
C ILE A 2 -1.93 6.79 -5.75
N THR A 3 -1.97 7.91 -5.05
CA THR A 3 -1.91 9.27 -5.63
C THR A 3 -0.52 9.90 -5.58
N LYS A 4 0.35 9.41 -4.70
CA LYS A 4 1.70 9.95 -4.56
C LYS A 4 2.64 8.92 -3.97
N ILE A 5 3.91 8.96 -4.36
CA ILE A 5 5.02 8.23 -3.69
C ILE A 5 5.98 9.27 -3.11
N PHE A 6 6.57 8.95 -1.97
CA PHE A 6 7.54 9.75 -1.25
C PHE A 6 8.81 8.94 -1.06
N ILE A 7 9.96 9.50 -1.43
CA ILE A 7 11.25 8.79 -1.38
C ILE A 7 12.34 9.73 -0.85
N LYS A 8 13.15 9.27 0.10
CA LYS A 8 14.38 9.94 0.58
C LYS A 8 15.45 8.92 0.86
N ASN A 9 16.69 9.26 0.53
CA ASN A 9 17.88 8.45 0.79
C ASN A 9 17.81 6.99 0.26
N PHE A 10 17.01 6.70 -0.77
CA PHE A 10 16.90 5.38 -1.40
C PHE A 10 17.56 5.37 -2.78
N LYS A 11 18.55 4.50 -2.99
CA LYS A 11 19.38 4.42 -4.20
C LYS A 11 19.93 5.79 -4.60
N GLY A 12 19.49 6.34 -5.73
CA GLY A 12 19.91 7.66 -6.18
C GLY A 12 19.06 8.81 -5.62
N PHE A 13 17.93 8.56 -4.95
CA PHE A 13 17.12 9.62 -4.34
C PHE A 13 17.80 10.12 -3.06
N GLY A 14 18.28 11.35 -3.08
CA GLY A 14 18.96 12.01 -1.96
C GLY A 14 18.00 12.80 -1.07
N GLU A 15 18.47 13.95 -0.60
CA GLU A 15 17.66 14.95 0.13
C GLU A 15 17.45 16.21 -0.73
N PRO A 16 16.30 16.90 -0.62
CA PRO A 16 15.15 16.63 0.27
C PRO A 16 14.29 15.43 -0.18
N ILE A 17 13.21 15.12 0.56
CA ILE A 17 12.21 14.10 0.17
C ILE A 17 11.67 14.45 -1.22
N GLN A 18 11.71 13.48 -2.14
CA GLN A 18 11.07 13.59 -3.44
C GLN A 18 9.60 13.18 -3.32
N GLU A 19 8.70 14.09 -3.71
CA GLU A 19 7.28 13.81 -3.90
C GLU A 19 7.01 13.47 -5.37
N ILE A 20 6.38 12.33 -5.63
CA ILE A 20 6.15 11.80 -6.98
C ILE A 20 4.65 11.63 -7.19
N PRO A 21 3.97 12.53 -7.91
CA PRO A 21 2.52 12.46 -8.12
C PRO A 21 2.16 11.36 -9.12
N LEU A 22 1.17 10.56 -8.75
CA LEU A 22 0.60 9.49 -9.56
C LEU A 22 -0.86 9.80 -9.90
N ASN A 23 -1.27 9.44 -11.11
CA ASN A 23 -2.67 9.50 -11.55
C ASN A 23 -3.11 8.13 -12.09
N LYS A 24 -4.34 8.03 -12.60
CA LYS A 24 -4.91 6.78 -13.13
C LYS A 24 -4.01 6.12 -14.17
N ILE A 25 -3.39 6.92 -15.05
CA ILE A 25 -2.30 6.47 -15.92
C ILE A 25 -1.08 7.33 -15.60
N THR A 26 -0.02 6.72 -15.11
CA THR A 26 1.26 7.38 -14.89
C THR A 26 2.29 6.82 -15.86
N LEU A 27 2.94 7.67 -16.65
CA LEU A 27 4.06 7.29 -17.50
C LEU A 27 5.38 7.80 -16.91
N ILE A 28 6.38 6.94 -16.81
CA ILE A 28 7.71 7.25 -16.28
C ILE A 28 8.72 7.19 -17.43
N PHE A 29 9.29 8.35 -17.75
CA PHE A 29 10.30 8.58 -18.79
C PHE A 29 11.64 9.02 -18.19
N GLY A 30 12.68 8.97 -19.01
CA GLY A 30 14.04 9.40 -18.64
C GLY A 30 15.09 8.54 -19.33
N ALA A 31 16.33 9.03 -19.38
CA ALA A 31 17.46 8.31 -19.98
C ALA A 31 17.67 6.91 -19.37
N ASN A 32 18.39 6.05 -20.09
CA ASN A 32 18.80 4.76 -19.55
C ASN A 32 19.63 4.97 -18.27
N SER A 33 19.37 4.12 -17.28
CA SER A 33 19.96 4.24 -15.95
C SER A 33 19.63 5.54 -15.19
N ALA A 34 18.72 6.40 -15.65
CA ALA A 34 18.33 7.62 -14.91
C ALA A 34 17.74 7.36 -13.52
N GLY A 35 17.31 6.12 -13.25
CA GLY A 35 16.73 5.71 -11.96
C GLY A 35 15.21 5.56 -11.97
N LYS A 36 14.60 5.35 -13.16
CA LYS A 36 13.16 5.15 -13.35
C LYS A 36 12.62 4.00 -12.48
N THR A 37 13.26 2.84 -12.55
CA THR A 37 12.93 1.66 -11.74
C THR A 37 13.03 1.92 -10.23
N SER A 38 13.89 2.85 -9.81
CA SER A 38 14.03 3.22 -8.40
C SER A 38 12.80 3.95 -7.83
N ILE A 39 11.86 4.39 -8.68
CA ILE A 39 10.59 4.98 -8.25
C ILE A 39 9.66 3.91 -7.67
N ILE A 40 9.59 2.71 -8.29
CA ILE A 40 8.66 1.67 -7.87
C ILE A 40 9.26 0.70 -6.85
N GLN A 41 10.58 0.46 -6.93
CA GLN A 41 11.27 -0.49 -6.06
C GLN A 41 10.99 -0.31 -4.55
N PRO A 42 10.82 0.91 -4.01
CA PRO A 42 10.40 1.08 -2.63
C PRO A 42 9.04 0.44 -2.30
N LEU A 43 8.06 0.50 -3.20
CA LEU A 43 6.76 -0.13 -2.99
C LEU A 43 6.84 -1.66 -3.14
N LEU A 44 7.65 -2.15 -4.09
CA LEU A 44 7.90 -3.59 -4.24
C LEU A 44 8.64 -4.15 -3.02
N LEU A 45 9.59 -3.40 -2.45
CA LEU A 45 10.28 -3.74 -1.21
C LEU A 45 9.29 -3.93 -0.05
N LEU A 46 8.36 -2.98 0.10
CA LEU A 46 7.34 -3.06 1.14
C LEU A 46 6.37 -4.23 0.88
N LYS A 47 5.95 -4.44 -0.37
CA LYS A 47 5.05 -5.53 -0.76
C LYS A 47 5.67 -6.90 -0.50
N GLN A 48 6.88 -7.14 -1.00
CA GLN A 48 7.54 -8.44 -0.82
C GLN A 48 7.86 -8.71 0.66
N THR A 49 8.21 -7.66 1.43
CA THR A 49 8.35 -7.80 2.88
C THR A 49 7.04 -8.23 3.53
N LEU A 50 5.92 -7.63 3.15
CA LEU A 50 4.60 -7.98 3.67
C LEU A 50 4.18 -9.42 3.30
N GLU A 51 4.50 -9.87 2.10
CA GLU A 51 4.09 -11.17 1.56
C GLU A 51 4.99 -12.32 2.03
N GLU A 52 6.31 -12.14 1.99
CA GLU A 52 7.29 -13.21 2.19
C GLU A 52 7.89 -13.29 3.59
N ALA A 53 7.87 -12.21 4.39
CA ALA A 53 8.53 -12.23 5.70
C ALA A 53 7.93 -13.34 6.59
N SER A 54 8.75 -14.37 6.84
CA SER A 54 8.41 -15.52 7.68
C SER A 54 8.65 -15.20 9.16
N ASP A 55 9.71 -14.44 9.45
CA ASP A 55 10.05 -13.99 10.79
C ASP A 55 9.36 -12.65 11.10
N PRO A 56 8.50 -12.59 12.13
CA PRO A 56 7.89 -11.36 12.64
C PRO A 56 8.88 -10.32 13.20
N GLN A 57 10.20 -10.52 13.12
CA GLN A 57 11.23 -9.50 13.38
C GLN A 57 11.86 -8.95 12.09
N THR A 58 11.55 -9.50 10.92
CA THR A 58 12.09 -9.02 9.64
C THR A 58 11.55 -7.63 9.33
N VAL A 59 12.45 -6.65 9.32
CA VAL A 59 12.10 -5.24 9.17
C VAL A 59 11.83 -4.88 7.71
N LEU A 60 12.77 -5.19 6.82
CA LEU A 60 12.58 -5.17 5.38
C LEU A 60 13.26 -6.42 4.84
N LEU A 61 12.64 -7.05 3.84
CA LEU A 61 13.23 -8.12 3.07
C LEU A 61 13.79 -7.53 1.78
N PRO A 62 15.07 -7.12 1.71
CA PRO A 62 15.63 -6.48 0.51
C PRO A 62 15.84 -7.44 -0.67
N ASN A 63 15.84 -8.74 -0.42
CA ASN A 63 16.04 -9.77 -1.43
C ASN A 63 14.87 -10.75 -1.35
N GLY A 64 13.96 -10.65 -2.30
CA GLY A 64 12.77 -11.50 -2.45
C GLY A 64 12.54 -11.81 -3.93
N TYR A 65 11.39 -12.38 -4.26
CA TYR A 65 11.09 -12.75 -5.66
C TYR A 65 10.82 -11.53 -6.56
N MET A 66 10.38 -10.40 -6.00
CA MET A 66 10.09 -9.19 -6.78
C MET A 66 11.34 -8.38 -7.09
N ILE A 67 12.16 -8.14 -6.08
CA ILE A 67 13.37 -7.34 -6.21
C ILE A 67 14.51 -7.92 -5.37
N SER A 68 15.72 -7.72 -5.89
CA SER A 68 16.98 -7.98 -5.20
C SER A 68 17.74 -6.68 -5.06
N LEU A 69 17.80 -6.15 -3.84
CA LEU A 69 18.46 -4.88 -3.51
C LEU A 69 19.81 -5.05 -2.82
N GLY A 70 20.20 -6.30 -2.51
CA GLY A 70 21.40 -6.62 -1.75
C GLY A 70 21.25 -6.26 -0.27
N ASN A 71 22.31 -5.75 0.34
CA ASN A 71 22.28 -5.29 1.73
C ASN A 71 21.93 -3.78 1.85
N TYR A 72 21.67 -3.30 3.08
CA TYR A 72 21.31 -1.90 3.33
C TYR A 72 22.27 -0.88 2.70
N ARG A 73 23.58 -1.16 2.72
CA ARG A 73 24.59 -0.29 2.13
C ARG A 73 24.37 -0.13 0.63
N GLU A 74 23.88 -1.14 -0.08
CA GLU A 74 23.71 -1.11 -1.54
C GLU A 74 22.55 -0.22 -1.99
N PHE A 75 21.49 -0.12 -1.19
CA PHE A 75 20.30 0.66 -1.54
C PHE A 75 20.08 1.92 -0.71
N VAL A 76 20.89 2.20 0.31
CA VAL A 76 20.93 3.53 0.95
C VAL A 76 21.70 4.53 0.09
N PHE A 77 21.22 5.77 0.03
CA PHE A 77 21.83 6.81 -0.81
C PHE A 77 23.29 7.05 -0.46
N LYS A 78 24.12 7.11 -1.50
CA LYS A 78 25.59 7.22 -1.43
C LYS A 78 26.27 6.10 -0.63
N HIS A 79 25.58 4.99 -0.36
CA HIS A 79 26.08 3.89 0.47
C HIS A 79 26.44 4.32 1.90
N GLU A 80 25.87 5.44 2.37
CA GLU A 80 26.11 5.99 3.71
C GLU A 80 25.14 5.36 4.72
N THR A 81 25.60 4.34 5.45
CA THR A 81 24.76 3.49 6.32
C THR A 81 24.18 4.20 7.55
N ASP A 82 24.66 5.41 7.87
CA ASP A 82 24.11 6.23 8.95
C ASP A 82 22.88 7.05 8.52
N ARG A 83 22.58 7.12 7.22
CA ARG A 83 21.38 7.78 6.71
C ARG A 83 20.13 6.99 7.03
N GLU A 84 19.01 7.70 7.10
CA GLU A 84 17.69 7.12 7.24
C GLU A 84 16.97 7.14 5.88
N ILE A 85 16.51 5.96 5.44
CA ILE A 85 15.69 5.83 4.24
C ILE A 85 14.25 6.19 4.59
N PHE A 86 13.64 7.07 3.79
CA PHE A 86 12.21 7.34 3.84
C PHE A 86 11.54 6.71 2.62
N ILE A 87 10.49 5.93 2.85
CA ILE A 87 9.57 5.46 1.82
C ILE A 87 8.16 5.85 2.26
N GLY A 88 7.31 6.31 1.35
CA GLY A 88 5.93 6.59 1.68
C GLY A 88 5.03 6.63 0.46
N PHE A 89 3.73 6.56 0.68
CA PHE A 89 2.76 6.74 -0.39
C PHE A 89 1.43 7.31 0.12
N GLU A 90 0.71 8.00 -0.75
CA GLU A 90 -0.64 8.54 -0.50
C GLU A 90 -1.66 7.70 -1.27
N VAL A 91 -2.81 7.40 -0.66
CA VAL A 91 -3.93 6.72 -1.32
C VAL A 91 -5.19 7.58 -1.36
N ASP A 92 -5.84 7.58 -2.53
CA ASP A 92 -7.22 8.03 -2.71
C ASP A 92 -8.15 6.91 -2.23
N HIS A 93 -8.41 6.89 -0.93
CA HIS A 93 -9.60 6.30 -0.34
C HIS A 93 -10.64 7.42 -0.22
N LYS A 94 -11.95 7.14 -0.08
CA LYS A 94 -13.01 8.18 0.10
C LYS A 94 -12.76 9.19 1.25
N ASP A 95 -11.67 9.02 1.98
CA ASP A 95 -11.19 9.79 3.12
C ASP A 95 -9.68 10.13 3.08
N TYR A 96 -8.95 9.93 1.96
CA TYR A 96 -7.48 10.08 1.72
C TYR A 96 -6.57 9.65 2.90
N LEU A 97 -5.62 8.73 2.70
CA LEU A 97 -4.67 8.34 3.75
C LEU A 97 -3.25 8.26 3.18
N GLY A 98 -2.27 8.82 3.87
CA GLY A 98 -0.86 8.71 3.52
C GLY A 98 -0.08 7.88 4.54
N TYR A 99 0.99 7.24 4.08
CA TYR A 99 1.84 6.35 4.86
C TYR A 99 3.31 6.72 4.66
N GLN A 100 4.07 6.67 5.74
CA GLN A 100 5.51 6.94 5.78
C GLN A 100 6.21 5.82 6.56
N PHE A 101 7.40 5.46 6.08
CA PHE A 101 8.28 4.41 6.57
C PHE A 101 9.67 5.02 6.70
N ASN A 102 10.27 5.04 7.89
CA ASN A 102 11.65 5.47 8.09
C ASN A 102 12.49 4.28 8.58
N LEU A 103 13.57 3.96 7.88
CA LEU A 103 14.50 2.89 8.27
C LEU A 103 15.85 3.47 8.70
N LYS A 104 16.32 3.11 9.91
CA LYS A 104 17.66 3.40 10.41
C LYS A 104 18.26 2.18 11.10
N LYS A 105 19.43 1.69 10.66
CA LYS A 105 20.17 0.62 11.37
C LYS A 105 19.28 -0.59 11.76
N ASN A 106 18.46 -1.06 10.83
CA ASN A 106 17.48 -2.14 10.99
C ASN A 106 16.27 -1.82 11.90
N ILE A 107 16.05 -0.56 12.23
CA ILE A 107 14.87 -0.09 12.97
C ILE A 107 13.97 0.62 11.98
N LEU A 108 12.76 0.10 11.78
CA LEU A 108 11.74 0.71 10.95
C LEU A 108 10.71 1.37 11.83
N SER A 109 10.47 2.66 11.62
CA SER A 109 9.31 3.37 12.15
C SER A 109 8.30 3.62 11.04
N ILE A 110 7.02 3.48 11.35
CA ILE A 110 5.93 3.68 10.40
C ILE A 110 4.97 4.72 10.97
N SER A 111 4.81 5.82 10.25
CA SER A 111 3.83 6.86 10.56
C SER A 111 2.74 6.90 9.49
N GLY A 112 1.48 6.86 9.91
CA GLY A 112 0.39 7.36 9.06
C GLY A 112 0.45 8.90 9.01
N PHE A 113 0.10 9.49 7.88
CA PHE A 113 -0.24 10.92 7.80
C PHE A 113 -1.58 11.12 7.11
N ASN A 114 -2.39 12.04 7.63
CA ASN A 114 -3.75 12.24 7.17
C ASN A 114 -3.82 12.63 5.69
N GLY A 115 -4.81 12.04 5.03
CA GLY A 115 -5.67 12.81 4.16
C GLY A 115 -7.05 13.05 4.79
N ARG A 116 -7.91 13.65 3.99
CA ARG A 116 -9.17 14.27 4.38
C ARG A 116 -10.24 13.21 4.72
N ILE A 117 -10.37 12.82 5.99
CA ILE A 117 -11.60 12.14 6.44
C ILE A 117 -12.76 13.11 6.23
N SER A 118 -13.50 12.91 5.15
CA SER A 118 -14.77 13.56 4.96
C SER A 118 -15.70 12.93 6.00
N SER A 119 -15.95 13.66 7.08
CA SER A 119 -16.97 13.35 8.08
C SER A 119 -18.39 13.45 7.48
N LYS A 120 -18.65 12.74 6.38
CA LYS A 120 -19.96 12.51 5.77
C LYS A 120 -20.30 11.02 5.77
N LYS A 121 -20.05 10.32 6.88
CA LYS A 121 -20.88 9.23 7.44
C LYS A 121 -20.28 8.61 8.71
N VAL A 122 -20.07 9.44 9.74
CA VAL A 122 -20.20 8.96 11.13
C VAL A 122 -21.42 9.64 11.72
N ARG A 123 -22.61 9.28 11.21
CA ARG A 123 -23.91 9.68 11.77
C ARG A 123 -24.88 8.50 11.75
N ARG A 124 -24.84 7.71 12.83
CA ARG A 124 -26.00 7.27 13.63
C ARG A 124 -25.60 6.09 14.52
N LEU A 125 -25.14 6.40 15.73
CA LEU A 125 -25.47 5.64 16.92
C LEU A 125 -25.74 6.68 18.03
N THR A 126 -26.87 7.38 17.90
CA THR A 126 -27.44 8.20 18.97
C THR A 126 -28.64 7.49 19.54
N ARG A 127 -28.53 7.04 20.79
CA ARG A 127 -29.43 7.50 21.86
C ARG A 127 -28.57 7.72 23.11
N GLY A 128 -28.43 8.99 23.49
CA GLY A 128 -27.67 9.43 24.65
C GLY A 128 -26.67 10.52 24.27
N ARG A 129 -27.01 11.76 24.63
CA ARG A 129 -26.24 13.01 24.46
C ARG A 129 -24.71 12.83 24.59
N ILE A 130 -23.95 13.40 23.65
CA ILE A 130 -22.87 14.38 23.87
C ILE A 130 -22.38 14.86 22.49
N LYS A 131 -22.48 16.17 22.25
CA LYS A 131 -21.76 16.91 21.19
C LYS A 131 -20.39 17.25 21.80
N ARG A 132 -19.28 16.74 21.26
CA ARG A 132 -17.93 17.22 21.59
C ARG A 132 -17.14 17.35 20.29
N GLU A 133 -16.61 18.55 20.05
CA GLU A 133 -15.64 18.84 19.01
C GLU A 133 -14.24 18.48 19.53
N TYR A 134 -13.45 17.81 18.70
CA TYR A 134 -12.05 17.48 18.98
C TYR A 134 -11.17 18.46 18.20
N ASN A 135 -10.28 19.17 18.89
CA ASN A 135 -9.31 20.08 18.27
C ASN A 135 -7.99 19.32 18.05
N PHE A 136 -7.69 19.02 16.79
CA PHE A 136 -6.40 18.46 16.37
C PHE A 136 -5.39 19.59 16.19
N SER A 137 -4.23 19.51 16.86
CA SER A 137 -3.14 20.48 16.70
C SER A 137 -2.23 20.13 15.52
N GLY A 138 -2.82 19.87 14.35
CA GLY A 138 -2.07 19.63 13.11
C GLY A 138 -1.57 20.92 12.46
N LYS A 139 -0.47 20.86 11.70
CA LYS A 139 0.03 21.98 10.89
C LYS A 139 -0.99 22.31 9.78
N ARG A 140 -1.64 23.48 9.87
CA ARG A 140 -2.68 23.90 8.91
C ARG A 140 -2.08 24.12 7.52
N LEU A 141 -2.38 23.24 6.57
CA LEU A 141 -2.10 23.49 5.14
C LEU A 141 -3.24 24.31 4.51
N LYS A 142 -2.93 25.05 3.43
CA LYS A 142 -3.89 25.92 2.74
C LYS A 142 -5.14 25.11 2.35
N LYS A 143 -6.32 25.62 2.73
CA LYS A 143 -7.66 24.99 2.71
C LYS A 143 -7.89 23.83 3.70
N GLY A 144 -7.73 24.13 5.00
CA GLY A 144 -8.52 23.49 6.06
C GLY A 144 -8.28 22.00 6.30
N SER A 145 -7.11 21.48 5.94
CA SER A 145 -6.68 20.11 6.22
C SER A 145 -5.73 20.06 7.42
N TYR A 146 -5.88 19.02 8.25
CA TYR A 146 -5.03 18.69 9.39
C TYR A 146 -4.25 17.41 9.09
N THR A 147 -2.93 17.44 9.25
CA THR A 147 -2.08 16.24 9.29
C THR A 147 -2.14 15.62 10.69
N ILE A 148 -2.26 14.29 10.79
CA ILE A 148 -2.12 13.51 12.03
C ILE A 148 -0.84 12.69 11.86
N THR A 149 0.17 12.98 12.65
CA THR A 149 1.48 12.31 12.73
C THR A 149 1.50 11.28 13.87
N LEU A 150 2.59 10.50 14.01
CA LEU A 150 2.82 9.72 15.23
C LEU A 150 2.81 10.63 16.47
N ASP A 151 3.45 11.80 16.40
CA ASP A 151 3.41 12.79 17.47
C ASP A 151 1.98 13.26 17.77
N ASP A 152 1.11 13.39 16.76
CA ASP A 152 -0.30 13.71 16.97
C ASP A 152 -1.08 12.54 17.60
N ILE A 153 -0.72 11.29 17.28
CA ILE A 153 -1.27 10.09 17.94
C ILE A 153 -0.79 10.04 19.39
N GLU A 154 0.49 10.28 19.66
CA GLU A 154 1.06 10.38 21.01
C GLU A 154 0.39 11.50 21.80
N ASN A 155 0.15 12.66 21.19
CA ASN A 155 -0.55 13.78 21.83
C ASN A 155 -2.03 13.47 22.11
N VAL A 156 -2.72 12.80 21.18
CA VAL A 156 -4.11 12.35 21.40
C VAL A 156 -4.16 11.28 22.49
N LEU A 157 -3.19 10.37 22.53
CA LEU A 157 -3.05 9.39 23.58
C LEU A 157 -2.79 10.05 24.92
N ALA A 158 -1.85 11.00 24.98
CA ALA A 158 -1.54 11.76 26.18
C ALA A 158 -2.80 12.47 26.71
N GLN A 159 -3.56 13.14 25.84
CA GLN A 159 -4.79 13.83 26.22
C GLN A 159 -5.88 12.86 26.73
N GLU A 160 -6.04 11.69 26.12
CA GLU A 160 -7.06 10.73 26.57
C GLU A 160 -6.62 9.96 27.83
N ILE A 161 -5.32 9.72 28.00
CA ILE A 161 -4.71 9.24 29.25
C ILE A 161 -5.00 10.25 30.35
N ASP A 162 -4.57 11.51 30.18
CA ASP A 162 -4.78 12.60 31.15
C ASP A 162 -6.23 12.75 31.53
N ARG A 163 -7.13 12.75 30.54
CA ARG A 163 -8.56 12.85 30.78
C ARG A 163 -9.11 11.66 31.54
N THR A 164 -8.64 10.45 31.26
CA THR A 164 -9.09 9.25 31.99
C THR A 164 -8.59 9.26 33.43
N LEU A 165 -7.36 9.72 33.65
CA LEU A 165 -6.79 9.97 34.97
C LEU A 165 -7.59 11.05 35.72
N GLN A 166 -7.95 12.17 35.08
CA GLN A 166 -8.80 13.19 35.69
C GLN A 166 -10.19 12.65 36.05
N ASN A 167 -10.84 11.90 35.15
CA ASN A 167 -12.11 11.26 35.46
C ASN A 167 -11.99 10.28 36.64
N LEU A 168 -10.85 9.60 36.78
CA LEU A 168 -10.58 8.72 37.92
C LEU A 168 -10.42 9.51 39.22
N LEU A 169 -9.76 10.67 39.18
CA LEU A 169 -9.62 11.56 40.34
C LEU A 169 -10.99 12.07 40.84
N GLU A 170 -11.95 12.26 39.93
CA GLU A 170 -13.33 12.68 40.25
C GLU A 170 -14.19 11.60 40.91
N VAL A 171 -13.84 10.31 40.79
CA VAL A 171 -14.65 9.21 41.36
C VAL A 171 -14.26 8.98 42.82
N GLY A 172 -15.25 8.93 43.72
CA GLY A 172 -15.03 8.88 45.17
C GLY A 172 -14.56 7.51 45.67
N SER A 173 -15.09 6.43 45.10
CA SER A 173 -14.79 5.06 45.50
C SER A 173 -14.82 4.08 44.33
N PHE A 174 -14.22 2.92 44.55
CA PHE A 174 -14.21 1.82 43.58
C PHE A 174 -15.62 1.29 43.27
N GLU A 175 -16.51 1.27 44.25
CA GLU A 175 -17.91 0.84 44.08
C GLU A 175 -18.67 1.76 43.12
N GLU A 176 -18.36 3.06 43.16
CA GLU A 176 -18.93 4.05 42.25
C GLU A 176 -18.53 3.77 40.79
N ILE A 177 -17.31 3.26 40.55
CA ILE A 177 -16.86 2.81 39.22
C ILE A 177 -17.69 1.64 38.73
N LEU A 178 -17.89 0.61 39.57
CA LEU A 178 -18.65 -0.60 39.20
C LEU A 178 -20.12 -0.32 38.84
N SER A 179 -20.68 0.76 39.40
CA SER A 179 -22.06 1.20 39.15
C SER A 179 -22.22 1.99 37.84
N LYS A 180 -21.15 2.62 37.34
CA LYS A 180 -21.20 3.53 36.18
C LYS A 180 -21.01 2.75 34.88
N LYS A 181 -21.97 2.88 33.96
CA LYS A 181 -22.00 2.21 32.65
C LYS A 181 -20.76 2.47 31.77
N LYS A 182 -20.07 3.59 32.01
CA LYS A 182 -18.84 3.98 31.29
C LYS A 182 -17.67 3.01 31.57
N TYR A 183 -17.59 2.42 32.77
CA TYR A 183 -16.47 1.58 33.23
C TYR A 183 -16.75 0.06 33.10
N ARG A 184 -17.49 -0.34 32.06
CA ARG A 184 -17.93 -1.75 31.88
C ARG A 184 -16.76 -2.73 31.68
N ASN A 185 -15.67 -2.27 31.07
CA ASN A 185 -14.50 -3.09 30.79
C ASN A 185 -13.73 -3.40 32.07
N LEU A 186 -13.45 -2.39 32.90
CA LEU A 186 -12.92 -2.60 34.26
C LEU A 186 -13.75 -3.58 35.04
N ARG A 187 -15.08 -3.42 35.05
CA ARG A 187 -15.95 -4.34 35.79
C ARG A 187 -15.74 -5.79 35.35
N THR A 188 -15.51 -6.02 34.06
CA THR A 188 -15.28 -7.36 33.51
C THR A 188 -13.89 -7.89 33.87
N TYR A 189 -12.86 -7.05 33.84
CA TYR A 189 -11.51 -7.39 34.32
C TYR A 189 -11.53 -7.74 35.82
N PHE A 190 -12.22 -6.95 36.64
CA PHE A 190 -12.28 -7.19 38.07
C PHE A 190 -13.03 -8.44 38.46
N ILE A 191 -14.11 -8.76 37.75
CA ILE A 191 -14.80 -10.04 37.95
C ILE A 191 -13.82 -11.20 37.71
N ARG A 192 -12.98 -11.11 36.67
CA ARG A 192 -11.95 -12.13 36.39
C ARG A 192 -10.85 -12.17 37.44
N GLU A 193 -10.41 -11.04 37.97
CA GLU A 193 -9.39 -11.01 39.03
C GLU A 193 -9.94 -11.55 40.36
N MET A 194 -11.21 -11.28 40.66
CA MET A 194 -11.90 -11.88 41.81
C MET A 194 -12.02 -13.40 41.66
N GLU A 195 -12.33 -13.91 40.46
CA GLU A 195 -12.37 -15.35 40.17
C GLU A 195 -11.02 -16.05 40.33
N LYS A 196 -9.90 -15.33 40.15
CA LYS A 196 -8.53 -15.84 40.34
C LYS A 196 -7.99 -15.69 41.76
N SER A 197 -8.65 -14.89 42.58
CA SER A 197 -8.22 -14.58 43.95
C SER A 197 -8.60 -15.70 44.91
N ASP A 198 -7.74 -15.99 45.88
CA ASP A 198 -8.05 -16.92 46.98
C ASP A 198 -9.13 -16.36 47.94
N GLU A 199 -9.33 -15.04 47.92
CA GLU A 199 -10.37 -14.35 48.71
C GLU A 199 -11.75 -14.55 48.08
N LYS A 200 -12.58 -15.36 48.75
CA LYS A 200 -13.94 -15.69 48.28
C LYS A 200 -15.04 -14.80 48.88
N ASP A 201 -14.72 -13.98 49.88
CA ASP A 201 -15.67 -12.99 50.40
C ASP A 201 -15.69 -11.74 49.50
N PRO A 202 -16.82 -11.45 48.81
CA PRO A 202 -16.92 -10.30 47.93
C PRO A 202 -16.69 -8.96 48.64
N THR A 203 -17.06 -8.86 49.92
CA THR A 203 -16.94 -7.63 50.71
C THR A 203 -15.49 -7.33 51.03
N VAL A 204 -14.74 -8.35 51.44
CA VAL A 204 -13.30 -8.24 51.74
C VAL A 204 -12.53 -7.93 50.47
N PHE A 205 -12.87 -8.58 49.36
CA PHE A 205 -12.29 -8.27 48.06
C PHE A 205 -12.55 -6.83 47.63
N ILE A 206 -13.80 -6.35 47.71
CA ILE A 206 -14.16 -4.96 47.35
C ILE A 206 -13.39 -3.95 48.18
N ASN A 207 -13.27 -4.14 49.49
CA ASN A 207 -12.51 -3.24 50.37
C ASN A 207 -11.03 -3.19 49.97
N LYS A 208 -10.40 -4.36 49.76
CA LYS A 208 -9.00 -4.45 49.31
C LYS A 208 -8.77 -3.77 47.96
N MET A 209 -9.74 -3.88 47.05
CA MET A 209 -9.71 -3.20 45.76
C MET A 209 -9.93 -1.70 45.89
N ASN A 210 -10.78 -1.27 46.82
CA ASN A 210 -10.99 0.15 47.11
C ASN A 210 -9.73 0.78 47.71
N ASP A 211 -8.99 0.08 48.57
CA ASP A 211 -7.71 0.54 49.10
C ASP A 211 -6.67 0.70 48.00
N ARG A 212 -6.51 -0.33 47.14
CA ARG A 212 -5.67 -0.23 45.93
C ARG A 212 -6.07 0.91 45.02
N PHE A 213 -7.37 1.17 44.90
CA PHE A 213 -7.91 2.27 44.11
C PHE A 213 -7.61 3.64 44.74
N GLN A 214 -7.64 3.78 46.07
CA GLN A 214 -7.24 5.02 46.72
C GLN A 214 -5.74 5.26 46.63
N ASP A 215 -4.92 4.21 46.77
CA ASP A 215 -3.48 4.30 46.56
C ASP A 215 -3.16 4.70 45.12
N LEU A 216 -3.87 4.13 44.15
CA LEU A 216 -3.81 4.55 42.74
C LEU A 216 -4.07 6.05 42.57
N LYS A 217 -5.16 6.57 43.18
CA LYS A 217 -5.49 8.00 43.09
C LYS A 217 -4.38 8.88 43.65
N ARG A 218 -3.71 8.48 44.74
CA ARG A 218 -2.55 9.20 45.28
C ARG A 218 -1.39 9.21 44.29
N HIS A 219 -1.05 8.04 43.72
CA HIS A 219 0.03 7.94 42.74
C HIS A 219 -0.23 8.79 41.49
N VAL A 220 -1.47 8.82 40.99
CA VAL A 220 -1.86 9.66 39.84
C VAL A 220 -1.68 11.16 40.11
N GLN A 221 -1.78 11.61 41.36
CA GLN A 221 -1.56 13.00 41.73
C GLN A 221 -0.07 13.38 41.75
N ASP A 222 0.81 12.42 42.03
CA ASP A 222 2.25 12.65 42.25
C ASP A 222 3.13 12.31 41.02
N TYR A 223 2.61 11.59 40.03
CA TYR A 223 3.42 10.95 38.97
C TYR A 223 3.21 11.53 37.57
N ASP A 224 4.31 11.74 36.83
CA ASP A 224 4.30 12.15 35.41
C ASP A 224 4.10 10.92 34.50
N ILE A 225 2.88 10.36 34.54
CA ILE A 225 2.49 9.08 33.92
C ILE A 225 2.67 9.10 32.39
N LEU A 226 2.50 10.27 31.76
CA LEU A 226 2.66 10.47 30.32
C LEU A 226 4.04 10.09 29.81
N LYS A 227 5.07 10.32 30.62
CA LYS A 227 6.48 10.11 30.25
C LYS A 227 6.88 8.63 30.22
N HIS A 228 6.14 7.77 30.92
CA HIS A 228 6.40 6.33 30.97
C HIS A 228 5.61 5.58 29.88
N PHE A 229 4.32 5.92 29.70
CA PHE A 229 3.47 5.32 28.68
C PHE A 229 3.93 5.61 27.24
N THR A 230 4.47 6.81 26.99
CA THR A 230 5.06 7.15 25.68
C THR A 230 6.21 6.21 25.30
N LYS A 231 7.08 5.84 26.25
CA LYS A 231 8.18 4.89 25.99
C LYS A 231 7.70 3.50 25.58
N GLU A 232 6.56 3.03 26.10
CA GLU A 232 6.02 1.70 25.78
C GLU A 232 5.22 1.67 24.47
N VAL A 233 4.54 2.76 24.13
CA VAL A 233 3.87 2.91 22.82
C VAL A 233 4.89 3.00 21.69
N VAL A 234 6.03 3.66 21.92
CA VAL A 234 7.19 3.69 21.00
C VAL A 234 7.75 2.27 20.76
N ALA A 235 7.63 1.34 21.72
CA ALA A 235 8.09 -0.03 21.52
C ALA A 235 7.21 -0.86 20.55
N LEU A 236 6.03 -0.36 20.13
CA LEU A 236 5.15 -0.98 19.13
C LEU A 236 5.56 -0.68 17.67
N GLU A 237 6.77 -0.16 17.47
CA GLU A 237 7.31 0.49 16.27
C GLU A 237 7.27 -0.29 14.95
N ASN A 238 6.86 -1.57 14.92
CA ASN A 238 6.91 -2.37 13.69
C ASN A 238 5.54 -2.77 13.07
N PRO A 239 4.81 -1.83 12.44
CA PRO A 239 3.56 -2.15 11.74
C PRO A 239 3.66 -3.06 10.51
N LEU A 240 4.85 -3.40 9.99
CA LEU A 240 4.99 -4.44 8.96
C LEU A 240 4.77 -5.84 9.53
N LEU A 241 4.91 -6.02 10.85
CA LEU A 241 4.95 -7.32 11.51
C LEU A 241 3.66 -7.68 12.25
N LEU A 242 2.62 -6.84 12.10
CA LEU A 242 1.25 -7.15 12.49
C LEU A 242 0.63 -8.18 11.52
N LYS A 243 1.25 -9.35 11.34
CA LYS A 243 0.51 -10.56 11.02
C LYS A 243 -0.35 -10.86 12.26
N ILE A 244 -1.57 -10.32 12.27
CA ILE A 244 -2.62 -10.57 13.28
C ILE A 244 -3.05 -12.05 13.17
N LYS A 245 -2.16 -12.97 13.55
CA LYS A 245 -2.50 -14.39 13.74
C LYS A 245 -2.61 -14.77 15.20
N ASP A 246 -2.13 -13.93 16.11
CA ASP A 246 -2.24 -14.22 17.53
C ASP A 246 -2.64 -12.97 18.30
N THR A 247 -3.95 -12.76 18.41
CA THR A 247 -4.53 -11.74 19.29
C THR A 247 -3.94 -11.83 20.68
N ARG A 248 -3.50 -13.01 21.15
CA ARG A 248 -2.88 -13.27 22.46
C ARG A 248 -1.51 -12.62 22.66
N ARG A 249 -0.65 -12.52 21.64
CA ARG A 249 0.70 -11.95 21.80
C ARG A 249 0.73 -10.44 22.01
N PHE A 250 -0.29 -9.72 21.55
CA PHE A 250 -0.45 -8.29 21.86
C PHE A 250 -0.88 -8.08 23.33
N TYR A 251 -1.54 -9.07 23.96
CA TYR A 251 -1.81 -9.07 25.40
C TYR A 251 -0.57 -9.43 26.23
N ASP A 252 0.41 -10.10 25.63
CA ASP A 252 1.58 -10.71 26.29
C ASP A 252 2.88 -9.91 26.10
N LEU A 253 2.82 -8.71 25.49
CA LEU A 253 3.88 -7.71 25.64
C LEU A 253 3.93 -7.33 27.12
N ARG A 254 4.65 -8.16 27.87
CA ARG A 254 5.13 -7.90 29.22
C ARG A 254 5.88 -6.58 29.14
N ILE A 255 5.17 -5.52 29.43
CA ILE A 255 5.65 -4.48 30.34
C ILE A 255 6.26 -5.27 31.51
N LYS A 256 7.56 -5.55 31.42
CA LYS A 256 8.35 -5.96 32.57
C LYS A 256 8.50 -4.68 33.39
N SER A 257 7.41 -4.29 34.04
CA SER A 257 7.45 -3.33 35.11
C SER A 257 7.92 -4.09 36.34
N ASP A 258 9.21 -3.98 36.65
CA ASP A 258 9.70 -4.11 38.02
C ASP A 258 9.18 -2.89 38.84
N LEU A 259 7.87 -2.70 38.84
CA LEU A 259 7.18 -1.59 39.50
C LEU A 259 6.41 -2.16 40.70
N ASP A 260 6.34 -1.37 41.78
CA ASP A 260 5.73 -1.79 43.04
C ASP A 260 4.22 -2.06 42.86
N ASN A 261 3.61 -2.80 43.80
CA ASN A 261 2.23 -3.30 43.70
C ASN A 261 1.15 -2.26 43.32
N GLY A 262 1.35 -0.97 43.64
CA GLY A 262 0.43 0.12 43.27
C GLY A 262 0.53 0.58 41.80
N GLU A 263 1.72 0.50 41.21
CA GLU A 263 1.99 0.91 39.83
C GLU A 263 1.49 -0.14 38.82
N ASN A 264 1.54 -1.43 39.15
CA ASN A 264 0.94 -2.49 38.31
C ASN A 264 -0.58 -2.33 38.18
N PHE A 265 -1.26 -1.89 39.25
CA PHE A 265 -2.69 -1.64 39.22
C PHE A 265 -3.06 -0.41 38.36
N LEU A 266 -2.23 0.63 38.34
CA LEU A 266 -2.38 1.78 37.44
C LEU A 266 -2.23 1.37 35.98
N VAL A 267 -1.20 0.58 35.68
CA VAL A 267 -0.94 0.08 34.33
C VAL A 267 -2.10 -0.78 33.85
N ASP A 268 -2.62 -1.69 34.68
CA ASP A 268 -3.80 -2.49 34.34
C ASP A 268 -5.08 -1.65 34.22
N PHE A 269 -5.29 -0.67 35.09
CA PHE A 269 -6.42 0.25 34.99
C PHE A 269 -6.40 1.03 33.68
N ILE A 270 -5.26 1.64 33.33
CA ILE A 270 -5.06 2.35 32.06
C ILE A 270 -5.23 1.39 30.88
N ARG A 271 -4.61 0.21 30.95
CA ARG A 271 -4.71 -0.85 29.94
C ARG A 271 -6.14 -1.33 29.72
N GLU A 272 -7.02 -1.26 30.72
CA GLU A 272 -8.42 -1.71 30.70
C GLU A 272 -9.44 -0.59 30.38
N GLU A 273 -9.20 0.66 30.80
CA GLU A 273 -10.09 1.83 30.56
C GLU A 273 -9.72 2.72 29.40
N ILE A 274 -8.43 3.10 29.28
CA ILE A 274 -7.95 3.85 28.12
C ILE A 274 -7.94 2.95 26.88
N ARG A 275 -8.15 1.63 27.08
CA ARG A 275 -8.27 0.56 26.09
C ARG A 275 -8.35 1.04 24.65
N PHE A 276 -7.15 1.14 24.08
CA PHE A 276 -6.64 0.29 23.00
C PHE A 276 -7.62 -0.03 21.87
N PRO A 277 -8.81 -0.67 22.00
CA PRO A 277 -9.82 -0.78 20.95
C PRO A 277 -9.93 0.38 19.95
N TYR A 278 -9.85 1.65 20.36
CA TYR A 278 -9.88 2.77 19.41
C TYR A 278 -8.54 2.97 18.70
N LEU A 279 -7.42 3.01 19.44
CA LEU A 279 -6.07 3.11 18.88
C LEU A 279 -5.72 1.88 18.04
N TYR A 280 -5.90 0.69 18.60
CA TYR A 280 -5.86 -0.60 17.93
C TYR A 280 -6.76 -0.61 16.70
N ARG A 281 -8.05 -0.23 16.78
CA ARG A 281 -8.91 -0.19 15.57
C ARG A 281 -8.39 0.81 14.55
N LEU A 282 -7.85 1.95 14.97
CA LEU A 282 -7.24 2.93 14.07
C LEU A 282 -5.99 2.33 13.41
N LEU A 283 -5.05 1.80 14.18
CA LEU A 283 -3.82 1.16 13.72
C LEU A 283 -4.10 -0.05 12.84
N THR A 284 -5.07 -0.91 13.18
CA THR A 284 -5.48 -2.02 12.33
C THR A 284 -6.17 -1.53 11.07
N SER A 285 -6.98 -0.47 11.11
CA SER A 285 -7.60 0.08 9.89
C SER A 285 -6.55 0.70 8.96
N VAL A 286 -5.57 1.41 9.52
CA VAL A 286 -4.44 1.99 8.81
C VAL A 286 -3.59 0.88 8.19
N HIS A 287 -3.24 -0.15 8.96
CA HIS A 287 -2.54 -1.34 8.49
C HIS A 287 -3.33 -2.09 7.41
N ASP A 288 -4.64 -2.29 7.58
CA ASP A 288 -5.48 -2.99 6.61
C ASP A 288 -5.53 -2.25 5.27
N ILE A 289 -5.68 -0.92 5.28
CA ILE A 289 -5.67 -0.11 4.05
C ILE A 289 -4.29 -0.17 3.39
N PHE A 290 -3.21 -0.11 4.17
CA PHE A 290 -1.84 -0.24 3.68
C PHE A 290 -1.60 -1.62 3.03
N ALA A 291 -1.89 -2.68 3.77
CA ALA A 291 -1.71 -4.06 3.34
C ALA A 291 -2.54 -4.36 2.09
N ARG A 292 -3.80 -3.95 2.05
CA ARG A 292 -4.66 -4.09 0.86
C ARG A 292 -4.12 -3.31 -0.34
N THR A 293 -3.61 -2.10 -0.11
CA THR A 293 -3.03 -1.29 -1.19
C THR A 293 -1.81 -2.00 -1.79
N LEU A 294 -0.89 -2.49 -0.97
CA LEU A 294 0.29 -3.22 -1.45
C LEU A 294 -0.07 -4.59 -2.05
N GLN A 295 -1.00 -5.32 -1.47
CA GLN A 295 -1.47 -6.60 -2.02
C GLN A 295 -2.12 -6.43 -3.40
N SER A 296 -2.83 -5.31 -3.61
CA SER A 296 -3.42 -4.95 -4.91
C SER A 296 -2.46 -4.28 -5.90
N LEU A 297 -1.18 -4.11 -5.54
CA LEU A 297 -0.13 -3.71 -6.48
C LEU A 297 0.38 -4.95 -7.22
N ILE A 298 0.19 -4.98 -8.54
CA ILE A 298 0.71 -6.01 -9.43
C ILE A 298 1.92 -5.44 -10.18
N PHE A 299 2.99 -6.21 -10.27
CA PHE A 299 4.21 -5.86 -10.98
C PHE A 299 4.43 -6.79 -12.16
N ILE A 300 4.59 -6.23 -13.35
CA ILE A 300 4.98 -6.96 -14.57
C ILE A 300 6.33 -6.39 -15.02
N GLY A 301 7.37 -7.22 -14.93
CA GLY A 301 8.75 -6.90 -15.29
C GLY A 301 8.94 -6.72 -16.80
N PRO A 302 10.14 -6.31 -17.25
CA PRO A 302 10.39 -5.87 -18.63
C PRO A 302 10.54 -7.02 -19.63
N LEU A 303 10.95 -8.19 -19.15
CA LEU A 303 11.10 -9.40 -19.95
C LEU A 303 9.99 -10.36 -19.57
N ARG A 304 9.28 -10.87 -20.56
CA ARG A 304 8.21 -11.87 -20.37
C ARG A 304 8.69 -13.22 -20.84
N GLU A 305 8.33 -14.26 -20.09
CA GLU A 305 8.73 -15.64 -20.37
C GLU A 305 8.28 -16.06 -21.77
N GLU A 306 9.13 -16.81 -22.47
CA GLU A 306 8.77 -17.33 -23.76
C GLU A 306 7.65 -18.37 -23.62
N PRO A 307 6.63 -18.33 -24.50
CA PRO A 307 5.57 -19.30 -24.44
C PRO A 307 6.12 -20.70 -24.74
N ILE A 308 5.61 -21.70 -24.03
CA ILE A 308 5.92 -23.11 -24.24
C ILE A 308 4.74 -23.82 -24.90
N ARG A 309 4.99 -25.00 -25.51
CA ARG A 309 3.96 -25.73 -26.27
C ARG A 309 2.91 -26.41 -25.39
N ILE A 310 3.29 -26.78 -24.17
CA ILE A 310 2.50 -27.56 -23.23
C ILE A 310 2.65 -26.94 -21.86
N TYR A 311 1.52 -26.70 -21.19
CA TYR A 311 1.47 -26.13 -19.85
C TYR A 311 0.86 -27.14 -18.88
N THR A 312 1.24 -27.01 -17.61
CA THR A 312 0.68 -27.78 -16.51
C THR A 312 -0.07 -26.85 -15.57
N TYR A 313 -1.28 -27.22 -15.19
CA TYR A 313 -2.07 -26.51 -14.20
C TYR A 313 -1.61 -26.93 -12.81
N SER A 314 -1.22 -25.94 -12.00
CA SER A 314 -0.67 -26.17 -10.66
C SER A 314 -1.73 -26.56 -9.61
N GLY A 315 -3.01 -26.54 -9.97
CA GLY A 315 -4.14 -26.76 -9.04
C GLY A 315 -4.62 -25.49 -8.34
N ASN A 316 -3.85 -24.40 -8.41
CA ASN A 316 -4.21 -23.10 -7.83
C ASN A 316 -4.60 -22.10 -8.91
N ILE A 317 -5.51 -21.19 -8.56
CA ILE A 317 -5.92 -20.09 -9.44
C ILE A 317 -5.02 -18.90 -9.12
N PRO A 318 -4.08 -18.54 -10.02
CA PRO A 318 -3.23 -17.39 -9.77
C PRO A 318 -4.04 -16.10 -9.82
N SER A 319 -3.83 -15.21 -8.85
CA SER A 319 -4.44 -13.87 -8.81
C SER A 319 -3.72 -12.85 -9.70
N THR A 320 -2.54 -13.24 -10.21
CA THR A 320 -1.68 -12.42 -11.05
C THR A 320 -1.07 -13.25 -12.17
N VAL A 321 -0.69 -12.60 -13.27
CA VAL A 321 0.09 -13.23 -14.34
C VAL A 321 1.54 -13.54 -13.93
N GLY A 322 2.00 -13.04 -12.78
CA GLY A 322 3.39 -13.16 -12.36
C GLY A 322 4.26 -12.02 -12.89
N ILE A 323 5.54 -12.02 -12.52
CA ILE A 323 6.45 -10.92 -12.87
C ILE A 323 6.82 -10.99 -14.35
N GLU A 324 7.11 -12.19 -14.83
CA GLU A 324 7.51 -12.47 -16.21
C GLU A 324 6.32 -12.97 -17.04
N GLY A 325 5.12 -13.06 -16.44
CA GLY A 325 3.93 -13.57 -17.11
C GLY A 325 3.80 -15.09 -17.04
N GLU A 326 4.57 -15.75 -16.17
CA GLU A 326 4.64 -17.20 -15.98
C GLU A 326 3.26 -17.85 -15.73
N PHE A 327 2.34 -17.14 -15.08
CA PHE A 327 1.00 -17.63 -14.75
C PHE A 327 -0.07 -17.26 -15.80
N THR A 328 0.30 -16.57 -16.87
CA THR A 328 -0.62 -16.12 -17.94
C THR A 328 -1.40 -17.29 -18.53
N ALA A 329 -0.72 -18.40 -18.78
CA ALA A 329 -1.31 -19.60 -19.36
C ALA A 329 -2.35 -20.24 -18.45
N GLU A 330 -2.05 -20.34 -17.15
CA GLU A 330 -2.96 -20.89 -16.15
C GLU A 330 -4.20 -20.00 -15.97
N MET A 331 -4.04 -18.68 -15.98
CA MET A 331 -5.19 -17.75 -15.93
C MET A 331 -6.11 -17.91 -17.15
N LEU A 332 -5.51 -18.04 -18.35
CA LEU A 332 -6.25 -18.30 -19.57
C LEU A 332 -6.93 -19.66 -19.56
N TYR A 333 -6.30 -20.69 -19.00
CA TYR A 333 -6.90 -22.01 -18.85
C TYR A 333 -8.14 -21.97 -17.96
N TYR A 334 -8.00 -21.31 -16.80
CA TYR A 334 -9.03 -21.29 -15.77
C TYR A 334 -10.26 -20.43 -16.11
N SER A 335 -10.07 -19.25 -16.72
CA SER A 335 -11.16 -18.26 -16.88
C SER A 335 -11.61 -18.07 -18.33
N GLN A 336 -12.73 -18.70 -18.70
CA GLN A 336 -13.40 -18.46 -19.99
C GLN A 336 -13.78 -16.99 -20.18
N THR A 337 -14.27 -16.32 -19.13
CA THR A 337 -14.65 -14.90 -19.18
C THR A 337 -13.49 -13.99 -19.57
N ILE A 338 -12.30 -14.26 -19.02
CA ILE A 338 -11.08 -13.53 -19.39
C ILE A 338 -10.71 -13.85 -20.84
N ARG A 339 -10.75 -15.11 -21.27
CA ARG A 339 -10.50 -15.50 -22.67
C ARG A 339 -11.41 -14.77 -23.64
N ASP A 340 -12.71 -14.70 -23.35
CA ASP A 340 -13.69 -14.03 -24.21
C ASP A 340 -13.44 -12.52 -24.30
N SER A 341 -13.11 -11.89 -23.17
CA SER A 341 -12.76 -10.47 -23.12
C SER A 341 -11.50 -10.18 -23.96
N ILE A 342 -10.49 -11.02 -23.87
CA ILE A 342 -9.24 -10.89 -24.65
C ILE A 342 -9.50 -11.13 -26.13
N ASN A 343 -10.30 -12.14 -26.49
CA ASN A 343 -10.64 -12.43 -27.88
C ASN A 343 -11.43 -11.29 -28.53
N ASN A 344 -12.33 -10.65 -27.78
CA ASN A 344 -12.98 -9.42 -28.23
C ASN A 344 -11.96 -8.30 -28.39
N LYS A 345 -11.03 -8.16 -27.45
CA LYS A 345 -9.98 -7.15 -27.55
C LYS A 345 -9.07 -7.37 -28.75
N PHE A 346 -8.68 -8.61 -29.04
CA PHE A 346 -7.86 -8.95 -30.20
C PHE A 346 -8.52 -8.51 -31.51
N LYS A 347 -9.84 -8.68 -31.64
CA LYS A 347 -10.61 -8.19 -32.79
C LYS A 347 -10.53 -6.66 -32.91
N GLU A 348 -10.68 -5.93 -31.82
CA GLU A 348 -10.57 -4.47 -31.80
C GLU A 348 -9.17 -3.97 -32.15
N LEU A 349 -8.14 -4.67 -31.65
CA LEU A 349 -6.73 -4.36 -31.91
C LEU A 349 -6.25 -4.79 -33.30
N ASP A 350 -7.15 -5.34 -34.13
CA ASP A 350 -6.83 -5.89 -35.45
C ASP A 350 -5.79 -7.04 -35.38
N ILE A 351 -5.71 -7.71 -34.21
CA ILE A 351 -4.94 -8.93 -33.99
C ILE A 351 -5.76 -10.08 -34.55
N LYS A 352 -5.24 -10.74 -35.58
CA LYS A 352 -5.96 -11.75 -36.37
C LYS A 352 -5.96 -13.14 -35.75
N TYR A 353 -5.78 -13.22 -34.43
CA TYR A 353 -5.77 -14.47 -33.70
C TYR A 353 -6.95 -14.54 -32.73
N GLN A 354 -7.41 -15.76 -32.45
CA GLN A 354 -8.32 -16.05 -31.35
C GLN A 354 -7.66 -17.07 -30.44
N ILE A 355 -7.60 -16.77 -29.14
CA ILE A 355 -7.07 -17.65 -28.10
C ILE A 355 -8.10 -18.72 -27.77
N ASN A 356 -7.65 -19.97 -27.88
CA ASN A 356 -8.36 -21.15 -27.42
C ASN A 356 -7.43 -21.94 -26.50
N VAL A 357 -7.99 -22.58 -25.47
CA VAL A 357 -7.22 -23.45 -24.59
C VAL A 357 -7.85 -24.82 -24.60
N THR A 358 -7.05 -25.85 -24.85
CA THR A 358 -7.51 -27.23 -24.99
C THR A 358 -6.71 -28.14 -24.07
N PRO A 359 -7.34 -28.97 -23.23
CA PRO A 359 -6.65 -30.02 -22.51
C PRO A 359 -6.01 -31.01 -23.50
N ILE A 360 -4.89 -31.63 -23.11
CA ILE A 360 -4.18 -32.59 -23.98
C ILE A 360 -4.88 -33.95 -24.01
N SER A 361 -5.51 -34.33 -22.90
CA SER A 361 -6.23 -35.58 -22.75
C SER A 361 -7.57 -35.32 -22.07
N GLU A 362 -8.61 -36.06 -22.45
CA GLU A 362 -9.92 -36.03 -21.76
C GLU A 362 -9.85 -36.56 -20.32
N HIS A 363 -8.78 -37.29 -19.99
CA HIS A 363 -8.57 -37.91 -18.68
C HIS A 363 -7.53 -37.19 -17.82
N GLU A 364 -6.71 -36.31 -18.39
CA GLU A 364 -5.69 -35.51 -17.69
C GLU A 364 -5.94 -34.02 -17.93
N ASN A 365 -6.84 -33.45 -17.13
CA ASN A 365 -7.19 -32.02 -17.22
C ASN A 365 -6.11 -31.09 -16.67
N ASP A 366 -5.01 -31.63 -16.13
CA ASP A 366 -3.94 -30.82 -15.57
C ASP A 366 -2.91 -30.42 -16.64
N ILE A 367 -2.99 -30.97 -17.85
CA ILE A 367 -2.07 -30.65 -18.94
C ILE A 367 -2.86 -30.05 -20.11
N PHE A 368 -2.47 -28.85 -20.55
CA PHE A 368 -3.20 -28.11 -21.57
C PHE A 368 -2.27 -27.40 -22.57
N ARG A 369 -2.85 -26.95 -23.69
CA ARG A 369 -2.17 -26.14 -24.71
C ARG A 369 -2.96 -24.89 -25.01
N ILE A 370 -2.23 -23.80 -25.23
CA ILE A 370 -2.79 -22.57 -25.80
C ILE A 370 -2.66 -22.64 -27.32
N LYS A 371 -3.80 -22.62 -28.00
CA LYS A 371 -3.91 -22.53 -29.45
C LYS A 371 -4.34 -21.13 -29.85
N LEU A 372 -3.78 -20.63 -30.93
CA LEU A 372 -4.19 -19.41 -31.59
C LEU A 372 -4.80 -19.77 -32.94
N THR A 373 -6.09 -19.53 -33.11
CA THR A 373 -6.75 -19.73 -34.40
C THR A 373 -6.57 -18.48 -35.24
N ASP A 374 -5.81 -18.59 -36.33
CA ASP A 374 -5.67 -17.52 -37.32
C ASP A 374 -7.01 -17.28 -38.01
N GLN A 375 -7.51 -16.05 -37.94
CA GLN A 375 -8.83 -15.69 -38.44
C GLN A 375 -8.87 -15.45 -39.94
N ILE A 376 -7.71 -15.27 -40.61
CA ILE A 376 -7.57 -15.09 -42.05
C ILE A 376 -7.52 -16.45 -42.74
N ILE A 377 -6.53 -17.27 -42.39
CA ILE A 377 -6.29 -18.56 -43.05
C ILE A 377 -7.02 -19.74 -42.38
N LYS A 378 -7.68 -19.49 -41.23
CA LYS A 378 -8.51 -20.46 -40.49
C LYS A 378 -7.73 -21.72 -40.06
N THR A 379 -6.47 -21.52 -39.67
CA THR A 379 -5.60 -22.57 -39.15
C THR A 379 -5.25 -22.32 -37.69
N ASP A 380 -5.21 -23.40 -36.92
CA ASP A 380 -4.68 -23.36 -35.56
C ASP A 380 -3.15 -23.39 -35.60
N VAL A 381 -2.54 -22.44 -34.89
CA VAL A 381 -1.11 -22.41 -34.60
C VAL A 381 -0.91 -22.44 -33.09
N THR A 382 0.27 -22.83 -32.63
CA THR A 382 0.58 -22.70 -31.21
C THR A 382 1.02 -21.26 -30.90
N ILE A 383 0.90 -20.85 -29.63
CA ILE A 383 1.43 -19.56 -29.19
C ILE A 383 2.96 -19.45 -29.38
N THR A 384 3.66 -20.57 -29.57
CA THR A 384 5.10 -20.58 -29.91
C THR A 384 5.38 -20.28 -31.38
N ASP A 385 4.38 -20.41 -32.25
CA ASP A 385 4.53 -20.20 -33.69
C ASP A 385 4.13 -18.78 -34.14
N VAL A 386 3.61 -17.94 -33.23
CA VAL A 386 3.28 -16.54 -33.51
C VAL A 386 4.45 -15.61 -33.18
N GLY A 387 4.48 -14.45 -33.83
CA GLY A 387 5.55 -13.47 -33.64
C GLY A 387 5.73 -13.06 -32.18
N PHE A 388 6.99 -12.99 -31.75
CA PHE A 388 7.46 -12.71 -30.38
C PHE A 388 6.76 -11.52 -29.69
N GLY A 389 6.30 -10.51 -30.45
CA GLY A 389 5.58 -9.38 -29.88
C GLY A 389 4.23 -9.72 -29.22
N LEU A 390 3.51 -10.75 -29.70
CA LEU A 390 2.20 -11.10 -29.11
C LEU A 390 2.34 -11.75 -27.73
N SER A 391 3.37 -12.57 -27.52
CA SER A 391 3.64 -13.18 -26.22
C SER A 391 4.06 -12.15 -25.18
N GLN A 392 4.78 -11.09 -25.57
CA GLN A 392 5.19 -10.02 -24.64
C GLN A 392 4.00 -9.17 -24.14
N ILE A 393 2.96 -8.95 -24.97
CA ILE A 393 1.80 -8.15 -24.56
C ILE A 393 0.72 -8.96 -23.86
N LEU A 394 0.67 -10.27 -24.07
CA LEU A 394 -0.42 -11.10 -23.57
C LEU A 394 -0.57 -11.06 -22.03
N PRO A 395 0.51 -11.16 -21.23
CA PRO A 395 0.42 -11.02 -19.77
C PRO A 395 -0.18 -9.68 -19.34
N ILE A 396 0.17 -8.58 -20.02
CA ILE A 396 -0.36 -7.23 -19.73
C ILE A 396 -1.87 -7.19 -19.99
N ILE A 397 -2.31 -7.73 -21.13
CA ILE A 397 -3.73 -7.76 -21.49
C ILE A 397 -4.51 -8.63 -20.50
N VAL A 398 -4.02 -9.85 -20.23
CA VAL A 398 -4.63 -10.80 -19.29
C VAL A 398 -4.78 -10.17 -17.91
N GLN A 399 -3.70 -9.59 -17.38
CA GLN A 399 -3.74 -8.94 -16.06
C GLN A 399 -4.69 -7.76 -16.02
N SER A 400 -4.78 -6.97 -17.10
CA SER A 400 -5.66 -5.80 -17.18
C SER A 400 -7.15 -6.17 -17.13
N TYR A 401 -7.53 -7.33 -17.66
CA TYR A 401 -8.90 -7.86 -17.58
C TYR A 401 -9.15 -8.65 -16.30
N ALA A 402 -8.13 -9.30 -15.74
CA ALA A 402 -8.25 -10.06 -14.50
C ALA A 402 -8.37 -9.15 -13.26
N LEU A 403 -7.80 -7.95 -13.29
CA LEU A 403 -7.79 -7.05 -12.14
C LEU A 403 -9.14 -6.33 -11.94
N GLU A 404 -9.75 -6.53 -10.78
CA GLU A 404 -11.00 -5.84 -10.38
C GLU A 404 -10.73 -4.49 -9.69
N GLN A 405 -9.64 -4.39 -8.93
CA GLN A 405 -9.23 -3.17 -8.23
C GLN A 405 -7.75 -3.26 -7.90
N GLY A 406 -7.03 -2.14 -8.00
CA GLY A 406 -5.61 -2.10 -7.68
C GLY A 406 -4.78 -1.30 -8.65
N THR A 407 -3.48 -1.52 -8.61
CA THR A 407 -2.48 -0.81 -9.42
C THR A 407 -1.65 -1.82 -10.18
N ILE A 408 -1.51 -1.66 -11.50
CA ILE A 408 -0.62 -2.46 -12.33
C ILE A 408 0.59 -1.59 -12.65
N PHE A 409 1.76 -1.99 -12.17
CA PHE A 409 3.04 -1.46 -12.63
C PHE A 409 3.58 -2.31 -13.77
N ILE A 410 4.00 -1.67 -14.85
CA ILE A 410 4.48 -2.33 -16.06
C ILE A 410 5.81 -1.71 -16.48
N GLU A 411 6.85 -2.53 -16.59
CA GLU A 411 8.13 -2.11 -17.16
C GLU A 411 8.20 -2.36 -18.66
N GLN A 412 8.59 -1.34 -19.40
CA GLN A 412 8.95 -1.39 -20.81
C GLN A 412 7.98 -2.25 -21.64
N PRO A 413 6.67 -1.96 -21.64
CA PRO A 413 5.69 -2.74 -22.39
C PRO A 413 5.91 -2.70 -23.91
N GLU A 414 6.75 -1.79 -24.40
CA GLU A 414 7.07 -1.59 -25.81
C GLU A 414 8.19 -2.47 -26.37
N ILE A 415 8.90 -3.21 -25.53
CA ILE A 415 10.03 -4.04 -25.96
C ILE A 415 9.55 -5.11 -26.96
N HIS A 416 10.26 -5.22 -28.09
CA HIS A 416 10.00 -6.18 -29.17
C HIS A 416 8.58 -6.15 -29.79
N ILE A 417 7.83 -5.05 -29.62
CA ILE A 417 6.49 -4.90 -30.22
C ILE A 417 6.42 -3.76 -31.24
N HIS A 418 5.65 -3.99 -32.30
CA HIS A 418 5.47 -3.01 -33.37
C HIS A 418 4.79 -1.72 -32.86
N PRO A 419 5.18 -0.51 -33.34
CA PRO A 419 4.58 0.77 -32.98
C PRO A 419 3.04 0.81 -32.93
N LYS A 420 2.37 0.19 -33.90
CA LYS A 420 0.90 0.06 -33.92
C LYS A 420 0.38 -0.55 -32.60
N LEU A 421 0.96 -1.67 -32.16
CA LEU A 421 0.54 -2.35 -30.93
C LEU A 421 0.84 -1.53 -29.67
N GLN A 422 1.92 -0.74 -29.66
CA GLN A 422 2.20 0.19 -28.56
C GLN A 422 1.08 1.23 -28.41
N THR A 423 0.56 1.77 -29.53
CA THR A 423 -0.59 2.67 -29.47
C THR A 423 -1.87 1.96 -29.03
N GLU A 424 -2.00 0.66 -29.29
CA GLU A 424 -3.16 -0.13 -28.87
C GLU A 424 -3.10 -0.52 -27.38
N LEU A 425 -1.90 -0.70 -26.81
CA LEU A 425 -1.75 -0.82 -25.35
C LEU A 425 -2.19 0.46 -24.63
N ALA A 426 -1.81 1.63 -25.14
CA ALA A 426 -2.29 2.90 -24.58
C ALA A 426 -3.82 3.05 -24.67
N GLN A 427 -4.43 2.54 -25.75
CA GLN A 427 -5.88 2.48 -25.91
C GLN A 427 -6.53 1.55 -24.86
N LEU A 428 -5.95 0.36 -24.63
CA LEU A 428 -6.37 -0.57 -23.58
C LEU A 428 -6.32 0.08 -22.19
N PHE A 429 -5.21 0.74 -21.83
CA PHE A 429 -5.10 1.38 -20.52
C PHE A 429 -6.19 2.42 -20.29
N TYR A 430 -6.47 3.24 -21.31
CA TYR A 430 -7.56 4.22 -21.28
C TYR A 430 -8.93 3.56 -21.07
N GLU A 431 -9.25 2.52 -21.82
CA GLU A 431 -10.53 1.83 -21.70
C GLU A 431 -10.70 1.24 -20.30
N ARG A 432 -9.67 0.56 -19.79
CA ARG A 432 -9.72 -0.08 -18.47
C ARG A 432 -9.94 0.91 -17.33
N ILE A 433 -9.28 2.08 -17.34
CA ILE A 433 -9.53 3.12 -16.32
C ILE A 433 -10.89 3.81 -16.48
N THR A 434 -11.48 3.77 -17.68
CA THR A 434 -12.78 4.36 -17.98
C THR A 434 -13.91 3.42 -17.55
N GLU A 435 -13.77 2.13 -17.84
CA GLU A 435 -14.68 1.06 -17.43
C GLU A 435 -14.65 0.85 -15.92
N ASN A 436 -13.48 0.99 -15.30
CA ASN A 436 -13.30 0.79 -13.86
C ASN A 436 -12.35 1.83 -13.24
N GLN A 437 -12.94 2.77 -12.50
CA GLN A 437 -12.21 3.84 -11.84
C GLN A 437 -11.32 3.38 -10.66
N ASN A 438 -11.38 2.11 -10.26
CA ASN A 438 -10.54 1.55 -9.21
C ASN A 438 -9.24 0.91 -9.73
N ILE A 439 -9.02 0.92 -11.06
CA ILE A 439 -7.80 0.43 -11.69
C ILE A 439 -6.86 1.61 -11.96
N GLN A 440 -5.59 1.40 -11.67
CA GLN A 440 -4.51 2.33 -11.93
C GLN A 440 -3.39 1.65 -12.72
N PHE A 441 -2.78 2.37 -13.67
CA PHE A 441 -1.59 1.95 -14.40
C PHE A 441 -0.42 2.87 -14.11
N ILE A 442 0.73 2.29 -13.80
CA ILE A 442 2.01 2.99 -13.69
C ILE A 442 2.97 2.29 -14.64
N ILE A 443 3.48 3.02 -15.62
CA ILE A 443 4.16 2.43 -16.76
C ILE A 443 5.52 3.10 -16.91
N GLU A 444 6.59 2.34 -16.73
CA GLU A 444 7.93 2.76 -17.17
C GLU A 444 8.05 2.49 -18.67
N THR A 445 8.28 3.51 -19.48
CA THR A 445 8.29 3.36 -20.94
C THR A 445 9.21 4.36 -21.63
N HIS A 446 9.70 3.95 -22.78
CA HIS A 446 10.40 4.75 -23.77
C HIS A 446 9.57 5.00 -25.03
N SER A 447 8.31 4.57 -25.04
CA SER A 447 7.46 4.62 -26.22
C SER A 447 6.87 6.03 -26.45
N GLU A 448 7.27 6.65 -27.55
CA GLU A 448 6.56 7.81 -28.11
C GLU A 448 5.12 7.43 -28.51
N HIS A 449 4.91 6.21 -28.97
CA HIS A 449 3.60 5.80 -29.49
C HIS A 449 2.53 5.72 -28.39
N ILE A 450 2.90 5.31 -27.18
CA ILE A 450 2.02 5.34 -26.02
C ILE A 450 1.60 6.78 -25.71
N ILE A 451 2.56 7.70 -25.64
CA ILE A 451 2.27 9.11 -25.30
C ILE A 451 1.41 9.78 -26.36
N LEU A 452 1.72 9.56 -27.65
CA LEU A 452 0.98 10.13 -28.78
C LEU A 452 -0.48 9.64 -28.80
N ARG A 453 -0.72 8.37 -28.46
CA ARG A 453 -2.10 7.86 -28.35
C ARG A 453 -2.86 8.56 -27.22
N LEU A 454 -2.28 8.69 -26.03
CA LEU A 454 -2.93 9.37 -24.91
C LEU A 454 -3.22 10.85 -25.21
N GLN A 455 -2.26 11.56 -25.83
CA GLN A 455 -2.47 12.94 -26.30
C GLN A 455 -3.61 13.03 -27.33
N ARG A 456 -3.71 12.06 -28.26
CA ARG A 456 -4.81 11.99 -29.23
C ARG A 456 -6.15 11.79 -28.53
N LEU A 457 -6.23 10.96 -27.49
CA LEU A 457 -7.45 10.75 -26.70
C LEU A 457 -7.87 12.04 -25.97
N ILE A 458 -6.91 12.80 -25.42
CA ILE A 458 -7.19 14.13 -24.84
C ILE A 458 -7.73 15.09 -25.90
N ARG A 459 -7.09 15.16 -27.09
CA ARG A 459 -7.55 16.04 -28.19
C ARG A 459 -8.98 15.73 -28.65
N LYS A 460 -9.39 14.46 -28.54
CA LYS A 460 -10.76 14.01 -28.84
C LYS A 460 -11.75 14.26 -27.70
N GLY A 461 -11.31 14.77 -26.54
CA GLY A 461 -12.14 14.99 -25.37
C GLY A 461 -12.55 13.71 -24.63
N LEU A 462 -11.87 12.58 -24.89
CA LEU A 462 -12.18 11.27 -24.31
C LEU A 462 -11.47 11.02 -22.99
N LEU A 463 -10.34 11.68 -22.76
CA LEU A 463 -9.47 11.52 -21.59
C LEU A 463 -9.13 12.89 -21.02
N ASN A 464 -9.22 13.07 -19.70
CA ASN A 464 -8.85 14.33 -19.08
C ASN A 464 -7.34 14.37 -18.82
N PRO A 465 -6.68 15.52 -19.03
CA PRO A 465 -5.27 15.67 -18.67
C PRO A 465 -4.97 15.34 -17.20
N SER A 466 -5.92 15.57 -16.29
CA SER A 466 -5.78 15.26 -14.85
C SER A 466 -5.78 13.76 -14.54
N ASP A 467 -6.27 12.91 -15.45
CA ASP A 467 -6.21 11.45 -15.29
C ASP A 467 -4.81 10.89 -15.62
N ILE A 468 -3.91 11.72 -16.18
CA ILE A 468 -2.56 11.34 -16.61
C ILE A 468 -1.51 12.04 -15.76
N SER A 469 -0.46 11.32 -15.38
CA SER A 469 0.78 11.90 -14.84
C SER A 469 1.93 11.50 -15.75
N ILE A 470 2.74 12.46 -16.21
CA ILE A 470 3.95 12.17 -17.00
C ILE A 470 5.13 12.60 -16.14
N LEU A 471 5.96 11.63 -15.78
CA LEU A 471 7.11 11.81 -14.92
C LEU A 471 8.38 11.68 -15.75
N TYR A 472 9.27 12.65 -15.65
CA TYR A 472 10.58 12.61 -16.28
C TYR A 472 11.66 12.54 -15.19
N VAL A 473 12.46 11.49 -15.25
CA VAL A 473 13.49 11.16 -14.27
C VAL A 473 14.84 11.62 -14.78
N THR A 474 15.53 12.42 -13.98
CA THR A 474 16.86 12.97 -14.29
C THR A 474 17.83 12.70 -13.17
N ARG A 475 19.12 12.64 -13.52
CA ARG A 475 20.21 12.66 -12.56
C ARG A 475 20.74 14.08 -12.46
N GLU A 476 20.73 14.62 -11.25
CA GLU A 476 21.27 15.93 -10.90
C GLU A 476 22.43 15.78 -9.91
N ASN A 477 23.17 16.87 -9.64
CA ASN A 477 24.30 16.88 -8.70
C ASN A 477 23.93 16.39 -7.29
N LYS A 478 22.66 16.50 -6.89
CA LYS A 478 22.16 16.10 -5.55
C LYS A 478 21.52 14.72 -5.51
N GLY A 479 21.44 14.02 -6.65
CA GLY A 479 20.79 12.71 -6.76
C GLY A 479 19.79 12.67 -7.91
N ILE A 480 18.85 11.73 -7.85
CA ILE A 480 17.75 11.60 -8.80
C ILE A 480 16.69 12.65 -8.49
N ALA A 481 16.25 13.37 -9.51
CA ALA A 481 15.10 14.25 -9.47
C ALA A 481 13.97 13.73 -10.38
N CYS A 482 12.73 13.80 -9.89
CA CYS A 482 11.55 13.41 -10.65
C CYS A 482 10.70 14.66 -10.93
N LYS A 483 10.58 15.04 -12.21
CA LYS A 483 9.81 16.21 -12.65
C LYS A 483 8.52 15.76 -13.32
N GLN A 484 7.39 16.32 -12.89
CA GLN A 484 6.13 16.12 -13.59
C GLN A 484 6.03 17.05 -14.80
N LEU A 485 5.76 16.50 -15.98
CA LEU A 485 5.44 17.23 -17.20
C LEU A 485 3.93 17.32 -17.37
N LYS A 486 3.39 18.54 -17.45
CA LYS A 486 1.94 18.77 -17.52
C LYS A 486 1.45 18.82 -18.96
N LEU A 487 0.26 18.28 -19.17
CA LEU A 487 -0.49 18.39 -20.41
C LEU A 487 -1.61 19.44 -20.27
N ASN A 488 -1.87 20.19 -21.33
CA ASN A 488 -3.04 21.06 -21.42
C ASN A 488 -4.27 20.30 -21.96
N ASN A 489 -5.42 20.97 -22.02
CA ASN A 489 -6.68 20.40 -22.52
C ASN A 489 -6.66 20.03 -24.03
N LYS A 490 -5.61 20.40 -24.76
CA LYS A 490 -5.37 19.99 -26.15
C LYS A 490 -4.35 18.84 -26.25
N GLY A 491 -3.97 18.23 -25.12
CA GLY A 491 -3.00 17.15 -25.08
C GLY A 491 -1.58 17.57 -25.44
N ASN A 492 -1.26 18.86 -25.45
CA ASN A 492 0.10 19.33 -25.67
C ASN A 492 0.81 19.53 -24.33
N PHE A 493 2.12 19.33 -24.30
CA PHE A 493 2.96 19.66 -23.17
C PHE A 493 2.94 21.17 -22.90
N ILE A 494 2.81 21.52 -21.62
CA ILE A 494 2.96 22.90 -21.12
C ILE A 494 4.43 23.15 -20.80
N ASP A 495 5.07 22.14 -20.21
CA ASP A 495 6.48 22.17 -19.85
C ASP A 495 7.35 21.73 -21.04
N HIS A 496 8.53 22.32 -21.18
CA HIS A 496 9.52 21.82 -22.14
C HIS A 496 10.00 20.42 -21.74
N TRP A 497 10.18 19.56 -22.73
CA TRP A 497 10.89 18.30 -22.55
C TRP A 497 12.32 18.59 -22.11
N PRO A 498 12.85 17.91 -21.08
CA PRO A 498 14.25 18.06 -20.72
C PRO A 498 15.14 17.44 -21.81
N GLU A 499 16.32 18.01 -22.03
CA GLU A 499 17.21 17.66 -23.13
C GLU A 499 17.47 16.15 -23.25
N GLY A 500 17.57 15.67 -24.50
CA GLY A 500 18.01 14.31 -24.86
C GLY A 500 16.91 13.28 -25.18
N PHE A 501 15.67 13.43 -24.68
CA PHE A 501 14.57 12.51 -25.03
C PHE A 501 13.69 13.12 -26.12
N PHE A 502 13.53 12.43 -27.26
CA PHE A 502 12.95 12.90 -28.53
C PHE A 502 13.76 13.94 -29.31
N GLU A 503 14.60 14.75 -28.65
CA GLU A 503 15.48 15.70 -29.33
C GLU A 503 16.55 15.01 -30.17
N GLU A 504 17.15 13.92 -29.69
CA GLU A 504 18.09 13.12 -30.49
C GLU A 504 17.43 12.62 -31.78
N ALA A 505 16.21 12.07 -31.69
CA ALA A 505 15.46 11.63 -32.87
C ALA A 505 15.09 12.79 -33.81
N PHE A 506 14.96 14.02 -33.29
CA PHE A 506 14.72 15.22 -34.07
C PHE A 506 16.01 15.74 -34.73
N ILE A 507 17.10 15.83 -33.98
CA ILE A 507 18.45 16.19 -34.46
C ILE A 507 18.88 15.21 -35.56
N GLU A 508 18.80 13.90 -35.31
CA GLU A 508 19.13 12.87 -36.30
C GLU A 508 18.22 12.91 -37.56
N ARG A 509 16.98 13.39 -37.43
CA ARG A 509 16.06 13.53 -38.57
C ARG A 509 16.30 14.81 -39.39
N PHE A 510 16.79 15.86 -38.78
CA PHE A 510 16.79 17.21 -39.38
C PHE A 510 18.17 17.87 -39.49
N GLY A 511 19.23 17.26 -38.92
CA GLY A 511 20.60 17.76 -38.94
C GLY A 511 20.89 18.74 -37.82
#